data_AF-A0AB34CHT1-F1
#
_entry.id   AF-A0AB34CHT1-F1
#
_cell.length_a   1.000
_cell.length_b   1.000
_cell.length_c   1.000
_cell.angle_alpha   90.00
_cell.angle_beta   90.00
_cell.angle_gamma   90.00
#
_symmetry.space_group_name_H-M   'P 1'
#
loop_
_entity.id
_entity.type
_entity.pdbx_description
1 polymer ?
#
loop_
_entity_poly.entity_id
_entity_poly.type
_entity_poly.pdbx_seq_one_letter_code
_entity_poly.pdbx_strand_id
1 'polypeptide(L)'
;MLSRIECDIAQGESDCAKIAEIVQRNILKITDLLVGDLRWYSQNAQLVPGSLKMVSVEYLDMNSFKLLYDFDWNLFSPCLDLNETVTQSEQVNFHIKPGALEFDVIDNQQPSPGDEL
;
A
#
# COMPACT_ATOMS: atom_id res chain seq x y z
N MET A 1 9.86 2.08 10.63
CA MET A 1 10.95 1.85 9.64
C MET A 1 10.46 2.52 8.37
N LEU A 2 11.19 3.50 7.83
CA LEU A 2 10.79 4.15 6.58
C LEU A 2 11.11 3.20 5.42
N SER A 3 10.17 3.01 4.51
CA SER A 3 10.39 2.18 3.33
C SER A 3 10.75 3.04 2.14
N ARG A 4 11.86 2.68 1.50
CA ARG A 4 12.36 3.39 0.34
C ARG A 4 12.62 2.44 -0.82
N ILE A 5 12.29 2.88 -2.02
CA ILE A 5 12.71 2.24 -3.27
C ILE A 5 13.82 3.07 -3.87
N GLU A 6 15.02 2.51 -3.98
CA GLU A 6 16.12 3.16 -4.71
C GLU A 6 15.85 3.11 -6.22
N CYS A 7 15.83 4.27 -6.86
CA CYS A 7 15.53 4.39 -8.29
C CYS A 7 16.13 5.68 -8.87
N ASP A 8 16.50 5.62 -10.14
CA ASP A 8 16.98 6.79 -10.90
C ASP A 8 15.78 7.65 -11.34
N ILE A 9 15.28 8.47 -10.41
CA ILE A 9 14.17 9.41 -10.64
C ILE A 9 14.64 10.84 -10.41
N ALA A 10 14.26 11.73 -11.32
CA ALA A 10 14.60 13.14 -11.22
C ALA A 10 13.77 13.83 -10.11
N GLN A 11 14.40 14.73 -9.36
CA GLN A 11 13.67 15.62 -8.47
C GLN A 11 12.78 16.53 -9.33
N GLY A 12 11.49 16.57 -9.02
CA GLY A 12 10.49 17.28 -9.84
C GLY A 12 9.76 16.43 -10.88
N GLU A 13 10.06 15.12 -10.97
CA GLU A 13 9.29 14.22 -11.84
C GLU A 13 7.81 14.23 -11.44
N SER A 14 6.94 14.48 -12.41
CA SER A 14 5.47 14.51 -12.26
C SER A 14 4.77 13.47 -13.13
N ASP A 15 5.53 12.64 -13.84
CA ASP A 15 4.98 11.63 -14.74
C ASP A 15 4.50 10.40 -13.95
N CYS A 16 3.19 10.38 -13.67
CA CYS A 16 2.55 9.30 -12.92
C CYS A 16 2.76 7.93 -13.56
N ALA A 17 2.82 7.83 -14.90
CA ALA A 17 3.00 6.56 -15.58
C ALA A 17 4.40 5.99 -15.34
N LYS A 18 5.43 6.84 -15.47
CA LYS A 18 6.82 6.45 -15.14
C LYS A 18 6.97 6.04 -13.69
N ILE A 19 6.36 6.78 -12.77
CA ILE A 19 6.40 6.48 -11.34
C ILE A 19 5.66 5.16 -11.05
N ALA A 20 4.50 4.96 -11.65
CA ALA A 20 3.75 3.71 -11.54
C ALA A 20 4.57 2.51 -11.99
N GLU A 21 5.30 2.60 -13.12
CA GLU A 21 6.19 1.53 -13.56
C GLU A 21 7.30 1.23 -12.54
N ILE A 22 7.92 2.25 -11.96
CA ILE A 22 8.99 2.08 -10.95
C ILE A 22 8.44 1.37 -9.71
N VAL A 23 7.28 1.81 -9.22
CA VAL A 23 6.60 1.21 -8.07
C VAL A 23 6.21 -0.24 -8.39
N GLN A 24 5.59 -0.49 -9.54
CA GLN A 24 5.16 -1.81 -9.97
C GLN A 24 6.33 -2.80 -10.07
N ARG A 25 7.48 -2.38 -10.62
CA ARG A 25 8.69 -3.22 -10.72
C ARG A 25 9.29 -3.57 -9.36
N ASN A 26 9.03 -2.76 -8.34
CA ASN A 26 9.56 -2.94 -6.99
C ASN A 26 8.48 -3.33 -5.97
N ILE A 27 7.25 -3.60 -6.41
CA ILE A 27 6.08 -3.80 -5.55
C ILE A 27 6.28 -4.95 -4.56
N LEU A 28 6.97 -6.01 -4.99
CA LEU A 28 7.30 -7.17 -4.16
C LEU A 28 8.20 -6.82 -2.98
N LYS A 29 9.07 -5.80 -3.12
CA LYS A 29 9.98 -5.36 -2.05
C LYS A 29 9.25 -4.55 -0.98
N ILE A 30 8.17 -3.87 -1.38
CA ILE A 30 7.37 -3.02 -0.49
C ILE A 30 6.04 -3.68 -0.09
N THR A 31 5.76 -4.92 -0.52
CA THR A 31 4.47 -5.60 -0.25
C THR A 31 4.19 -5.71 1.25
N ASP A 32 5.17 -6.12 2.04
CA ASP A 32 5.02 -6.26 3.50
C ASP A 32 4.70 -4.91 4.16
N LEU A 33 5.33 -3.83 3.69
CA LEU A 33 5.00 -2.47 4.13
C LEU A 33 3.58 -2.07 3.73
N LEU A 34 3.22 -2.25 2.46
CA LEU A 34 1.94 -1.83 1.91
C LEU A 34 0.78 -2.56 2.59
N VAL A 35 0.97 -3.82 2.91
CA VAL A 35 -0.04 -4.64 3.60
C VAL A 35 -0.08 -4.31 5.09
N GLY A 36 1.04 -3.91 5.67
CA GLY A 36 1.16 -3.61 7.09
C GLY A 36 0.87 -4.85 7.95
N ASP A 37 0.45 -4.62 9.19
CA ASP A 37 0.15 -5.73 10.11
C ASP A 37 -1.33 -6.17 9.96
N LEU A 38 -1.56 -7.26 9.23
CA LEU A 38 -2.91 -7.80 9.03
C LEU A 38 -3.56 -8.31 10.32
N ARG A 39 -2.81 -8.50 11.40
CA ARG A 39 -3.34 -8.99 12.68
C ARG A 39 -4.31 -7.99 13.31
N TRP A 40 -4.28 -6.74 12.87
CA TRP A 40 -5.29 -5.74 13.20
C TRP A 40 -6.69 -6.14 12.73
N TYR A 41 -6.81 -6.82 11.58
CA TYR A 41 -8.10 -7.28 11.05
C TYR A 41 -8.51 -8.64 11.62
N SER A 42 -7.59 -9.59 11.71
CA SER A 42 -7.82 -10.89 12.36
C SER A 42 -6.50 -11.53 12.78
N GLN A 43 -6.47 -12.21 13.93
CA GLN A 43 -5.27 -12.88 14.42
C GLN A 43 -4.71 -13.93 13.45
N ASN A 44 -5.57 -14.54 12.63
CA ASN A 44 -5.18 -15.52 11.61
C ASN A 44 -5.18 -14.93 10.19
N ALA A 45 -5.22 -13.60 10.05
CA ALA A 45 -5.16 -12.96 8.75
C ALA A 45 -3.83 -13.28 8.06
N GLN A 46 -3.92 -13.86 6.87
CA GLN A 46 -2.75 -14.17 6.05
C GLN A 46 -2.90 -13.55 4.67
N LEU A 47 -1.93 -12.72 4.29
CA LEU A 47 -1.85 -12.18 2.93
C LEU A 47 -1.80 -13.34 1.93
N VAL A 48 -2.61 -13.26 0.88
CA VAL A 48 -2.48 -14.15 -0.27
C VAL A 48 -1.24 -13.74 -1.06
N PRO A 49 -0.22 -14.60 -1.20
CA PRO A 49 1.04 -14.21 -1.84
C PRO A 49 0.81 -13.82 -3.31
N GLY A 50 1.31 -12.65 -3.69
CA GLY A 50 1.17 -12.13 -5.06
C GLY A 50 -0.22 -11.56 -5.39
N SER A 51 -1.12 -11.43 -4.42
CA SER A 51 -2.44 -10.79 -4.62
C SER A 51 -2.36 -9.28 -4.78
N LEU A 52 -1.29 -8.65 -4.25
CA LEU A 52 -1.12 -7.21 -4.26
C LEU A 52 -1.06 -6.68 -5.69
N LYS A 53 -2.00 -5.80 -6.02
CA LYS A 53 -2.16 -5.16 -7.31
C LYS A 53 -2.19 -3.66 -7.14
N MET A 54 -1.37 -2.98 -7.92
CA MET A 54 -1.44 -1.53 -8.05
C MET A 54 -2.68 -1.14 -8.87
N VAL A 55 -3.52 -0.26 -8.32
CA VAL A 55 -4.73 0.26 -8.97
C VAL A 55 -4.39 1.51 -9.76
N SER A 56 -3.78 2.51 -9.10
CA SER A 56 -3.41 3.77 -9.74
C SER A 56 -2.35 4.52 -8.95
N VAL A 57 -1.65 5.44 -9.63
CA VAL A 57 -0.84 6.49 -8.99
C VAL A 57 -1.39 7.85 -9.38
N GLU A 58 -1.64 8.67 -8.37
CA GLU A 58 -2.14 10.02 -8.50
C GLU A 58 -1.07 11.01 -8.04
N TYR A 59 -0.86 12.07 -8.81
CA TYR A 59 -0.02 13.19 -8.40
C TYR A 59 -0.80 14.05 -7.39
N LEU A 60 -0.18 14.36 -6.25
CA LEU A 60 -0.77 15.23 -5.24
C LEU A 60 -0.23 16.65 -5.38
N ASP A 61 1.01 16.88 -4.95
CA ASP A 61 1.69 18.18 -5.00
C ASP A 61 3.19 18.04 -4.71
N MET A 62 4.04 18.94 -5.22
CA MET A 62 5.47 19.05 -4.91
C MET A 62 6.17 17.71 -4.60
N ASN A 63 6.27 16.83 -5.61
CA ASN A 63 6.90 15.51 -5.50
C ASN A 63 6.17 14.48 -4.63
N SER A 64 4.94 14.75 -4.24
CA SER A 64 4.09 13.86 -3.45
C SER A 64 3.08 13.17 -4.35
N PHE A 65 2.86 11.89 -4.10
CA PHE A 65 2.01 11.02 -4.88
C PHE A 65 1.19 10.14 -3.95
N LYS A 66 0.05 9.70 -4.45
CA LYS A 66 -0.78 8.69 -3.82
C LYS A 66 -0.74 7.43 -4.67
N LEU A 67 -0.49 6.30 -4.04
CA LEU A 67 -0.62 4.97 -4.62
C LEU A 67 -1.89 4.33 -4.09
N LEU A 68 -2.80 3.96 -4.98
CA LEU A 68 -3.94 3.11 -4.66
C LEU A 68 -3.59 1.67 -5.04
N TYR A 69 -3.89 0.73 -4.16
CA TYR A 69 -3.58 -0.68 -4.38
C TYR A 69 -4.60 -1.57 -3.67
N ASP A 70 -4.79 -2.75 -4.25
CA ASP A 70 -5.63 -3.80 -3.69
C ASP A 70 -4.77 -4.99 -3.30
N PHE A 71 -5.15 -5.70 -2.25
CA PHE A 71 -4.57 -7.00 -1.93
C PHE A 71 -5.61 -7.94 -1.34
N ASP A 72 -5.42 -9.23 -1.58
CA ASP A 72 -6.28 -10.27 -1.02
C ASP A 72 -5.64 -10.87 0.24
N TRP A 73 -6.44 -11.07 1.27
CA TRP A 73 -6.04 -11.75 2.51
C TRP A 73 -7.10 -12.77 2.93
N ASN A 74 -6.66 -13.84 3.60
CA ASN A 74 -7.55 -14.88 4.09
C ASN A 74 -8.02 -14.54 5.50
N LEU A 75 -9.32 -14.43 5.67
CA LEU A 75 -9.98 -14.29 6.95
C LEU A 75 -10.38 -15.67 7.45
N PHE A 76 -9.67 -16.14 8.48
CA PHE A 76 -9.96 -17.39 9.16
C PHE A 76 -10.42 -17.13 10.59
N SER A 77 -11.67 -17.53 10.91
CA SER A 77 -12.22 -17.47 12.26
C SER A 77 -12.86 -18.82 12.62
N PRO A 78 -12.18 -19.66 13.41
CA PRO A 78 -12.69 -20.99 13.77
C PRO A 78 -13.94 -20.93 14.66
N CYS A 79 -14.13 -19.83 15.40
CA CYS A 79 -15.33 -19.64 16.22
C CYS A 79 -16.58 -19.31 15.38
N LEU A 80 -16.39 -18.78 14.17
CA LEU A 80 -17.47 -18.35 13.27
C LEU A 80 -17.63 -19.29 12.07
N ASP A 81 -16.86 -20.39 12.00
CA ASP A 81 -16.75 -21.27 10.82
C ASP A 81 -16.44 -20.48 9.53
N LEU A 82 -15.66 -19.40 9.66
CA LEU A 82 -15.44 -18.44 8.60
C LEU A 82 -14.07 -18.68 7.96
N ASN A 83 -14.08 -18.91 6.65
CA ASN A 83 -12.90 -19.09 5.83
C ASN A 83 -13.15 -18.45 4.46
N GLU A 84 -12.84 -17.17 4.36
CA GLU A 84 -13.07 -16.38 3.15
C GLU A 84 -11.81 -15.61 2.74
N THR A 85 -11.70 -15.33 1.44
CA THR A 85 -10.68 -14.43 0.91
C THR A 85 -11.31 -13.06 0.73
N VAL A 86 -10.76 -12.07 1.43
CA VAL A 86 -11.22 -10.69 1.41
C VAL A 86 -10.26 -9.86 0.56
N THR A 87 -10.79 -9.09 -0.38
CA THR A 87 -10.03 -8.07 -1.12
C THR A 87 -10.10 -6.76 -0.34
N GLN A 88 -8.94 -6.24 0.04
CA GLN A 88 -8.79 -4.96 0.73
C GLN A 88 -8.21 -3.93 -0.23
N SER A 89 -8.84 -2.77 -0.32
CA SER A 89 -8.35 -1.61 -1.08
C SER A 89 -7.76 -0.59 -0.11
N GLU A 90 -6.48 -0.29 -0.27
CA GLU A 90 -5.77 0.68 0.56
C GLU A 90 -5.11 1.76 -0.30
N GLN A 91 -4.66 2.83 0.37
CA GLN A 91 -3.91 3.90 -0.26
C GLN A 91 -2.73 4.31 0.61
N VAL A 92 -1.60 4.62 -0.02
CA VAL A 92 -0.42 5.14 0.67
C VAL A 92 0.10 6.37 -0.05
N ASN A 93 0.58 7.34 0.73
CA ASN A 93 1.27 8.49 0.19
C ASN A 93 2.77 8.21 0.12
N PHE A 94 3.43 8.77 -0.88
CA PHE A 94 4.88 8.68 -1.02
C PHE A 94 5.44 9.92 -1.70
N HIS A 95 6.72 10.15 -1.47
CA HIS A 95 7.42 11.34 -1.90
C HIS A 95 8.66 10.98 -2.70
N ILE A 96 8.94 11.74 -3.77
CA ILE A 96 10.17 11.62 -4.53
C ILE A 96 11.29 12.30 -3.76
N LYS A 97 12.30 11.52 -3.41
CA LYS A 97 13.59 11.97 -2.89
C LYS A 97 14.65 11.81 -3.99
N PRO A 98 15.77 12.56 -3.92
CA PRO A 98 16.86 12.37 -4.87
C PRO A 98 17.36 10.92 -4.84
N GLY A 99 17.14 10.18 -5.94
CA GLY A 99 17.54 8.78 -6.10
C GLY A 99 16.63 7.75 -5.40
N ALA A 100 15.46 8.13 -4.87
CA ALA A 100 14.56 7.19 -4.23
C ALA A 100 13.10 7.64 -4.17
N LEU A 101 12.17 6.68 -4.07
CA LEU A 101 10.80 6.90 -3.61
C LEU A 101 10.72 6.56 -2.12
N GLU A 102 10.23 7.48 -1.30
CA GLU A 102 10.05 7.29 0.14
C GLU A 102 8.56 7.20 0.46
N PHE A 103 8.13 6.07 1.01
CA PHE A 103 6.73 5.82 1.36
C PHE A 103 6.47 6.24 2.80
N ASP A 104 5.31 6.88 3.01
CA ASP A 104 4.82 7.13 4.36
C ASP A 104 4.56 5.82 5.09
N VAL A 105 4.70 5.88 6.41
CA VAL A 105 4.37 4.74 7.26
C VAL A 105 2.87 4.54 7.20
N ILE A 106 2.46 3.34 6.79
CA ILE A 106 1.07 2.91 6.88
C ILE A 106 0.83 2.56 8.35
N ASP A 107 0.52 3.58 9.13
CA ASP A 107 -0.12 3.36 10.42
C ASP A 107 -1.57 3.05 10.07
N ASN A 108 -2.00 1.80 10.31
CA ASN A 108 -3.40 1.39 10.23
C ASN A 108 -4.23 2.08 11.34
N GLN A 109 -4.04 3.40 11.55
CA GLN A 109 -4.95 4.23 12.32
C GLN A 109 -6.29 4.16 11.61
N GLN A 110 -7.14 3.31 12.17
CA GLN A 110 -8.58 3.34 12.09
C GLN A 110 -9.09 4.59 11.34
N PRO A 111 -9.77 4.49 10.18
CA PRO A 111 -10.61 5.59 9.76
C PRO A 111 -11.51 5.87 10.96
N SER A 112 -11.34 7.06 11.56
CA SER A 112 -12.14 7.44 12.71
C SER A 112 -13.60 7.21 12.33
N PRO A 113 -14.41 6.48 13.13
CA PRO A 113 -15.85 6.38 12.89
C PRO A 113 -16.41 7.80 13.11
N GLY A 114 -16.40 8.58 12.05
CA GLY A 114 -16.56 10.02 12.09
C GLY A 114 -17.10 10.55 10.78
N ASP A 115 -17.99 9.79 10.13
CA ASP A 115 -18.98 10.36 9.21
C ASP A 115 -20.19 9.40 9.15
N GLU A 116 -20.84 9.21 10.31
CA GLU A 116 -22.26 8.85 10.34
C GLU A 116 -22.97 10.02 11.04
N LEU A 117 -23.50 10.95 10.24
CA LEU A 117 -24.47 11.96 10.67
C LEU A 117 -25.77 11.82 9.86
#